data_AF-A0A550GKN6-F1
#
_entry.id   AF-A0A550GKN6-F1
#
_cell.length_a   1.000
_cell.length_b   1.000
_cell.length_c   1.000
_cell.angle_alpha   90.00
_cell.angle_beta   90.00
_cell.angle_gamma   90.00
#
_symmetry.space_group_name_H-M   'P 1'
#
loop_
_entity.id
_entity.type
_entity.pdbx_description
1 polymer ?
#
loop_
_entity_poly.entity_id
_entity_poly.type
_entity_poly.pdbx_seq_one_letter_code
_entity_poly.pdbx_strand_id
1 'polypeptide(L)'
;MGFHGRGGGGWHRRGEPQDDYERQISDVELARRLLQFTWKLRAKALMLGLTMIASTIVELIPPYLFSLAIDKYIVELDVPGLTNIAFAFAAITALTYAISYAHTYLLTWLGGRLEYDLRMDLFRHLQRLSLSYYAKRDVGSVVSRATNDIDRIISLVS
;
A
#
# COMPACT_ATOMS: atom_id res chain seq x y z
N MET A 1 -23.10 -58.51 35.40
CA MET A 1 -22.95 -58.35 33.94
C MET A 1 -23.58 -57.00 33.60
N GLY A 2 -22.88 -55.91 33.32
CA GLY A 2 -21.61 -55.69 32.63
C GLY A 2 -21.90 -54.95 31.32
N PHE A 3 -21.10 -53.91 31.02
CA PHE A 3 -21.03 -53.08 29.79
C PHE A 3 -21.96 -51.85 29.74
N HIS A 4 -21.53 -50.66 29.30
CA HIS A 4 -20.23 -50.00 29.16
C HIS A 4 -20.56 -48.55 28.75
N GLY A 5 -19.78 -47.58 29.24
CA GLY A 5 -19.89 -46.18 28.81
C GLY A 5 -19.25 -45.92 27.45
N ARG A 6 -19.76 -44.88 26.75
CA ARG A 6 -19.11 -44.05 25.71
C ARG A 6 -20.20 -43.11 25.17
N GLY A 7 -19.99 -41.83 24.92
CA GLY A 7 -18.84 -40.95 24.99
C GLY A 7 -19.36 -39.57 24.61
N GLY A 8 -18.82 -38.52 25.22
CA GLY A 8 -19.22 -37.15 24.96
C GLY A 8 -19.14 -36.81 23.48
N GLY A 9 -20.29 -36.47 22.88
CA GLY A 9 -20.37 -35.97 21.52
C GLY A 9 -19.66 -34.64 21.43
N GLY A 10 -18.49 -34.65 20.79
CA GLY A 10 -17.76 -33.44 20.44
C GLY A 10 -18.64 -32.53 19.59
N TRP A 11 -18.69 -31.26 19.97
CA TRP A 11 -19.25 -30.19 19.16
C TRP A 11 -18.36 -30.00 17.93
N HIS A 12 -18.54 -30.84 16.92
CA HIS A 12 -18.02 -30.57 15.59
C HIS A 12 -18.73 -29.32 15.08
N ARG A 13 -17.99 -28.20 15.02
CA ARG A 13 -18.35 -27.00 14.26
C ARG A 13 -18.85 -27.45 12.90
N ARG A 14 -20.17 -27.35 12.71
CA ARG A 14 -20.85 -27.52 11.43
C ARG A 14 -20.13 -26.58 10.47
N GLY A 15 -19.43 -27.15 9.49
CA GLY A 15 -18.79 -26.38 8.43
C GLY A 15 -19.80 -25.39 7.87
N GLU A 16 -19.45 -24.11 7.91
CA GLU A 16 -20.21 -23.12 7.18
C GLU A 16 -20.24 -23.58 5.72
N PRO A 17 -21.40 -23.54 5.04
CA PRO A 17 -21.43 -23.75 3.60
C PRO A 17 -20.43 -22.76 2.99
N GLN A 18 -19.35 -23.28 2.40
CA GLN A 18 -18.57 -22.49 1.46
C GLN A 18 -19.51 -22.25 0.30
N ASP A 19 -20.15 -21.09 0.30
CA ASP A 19 -20.86 -20.58 -0.85
C ASP A 19 -19.79 -20.48 -1.96
N ASP A 20 -19.75 -21.50 -2.81
CA ASP A 20 -18.98 -21.52 -4.05
C ASP A 20 -19.62 -20.48 -4.95
N TYR A 21 -19.22 -19.21 -4.79
CA TYR A 21 -19.57 -18.15 -5.71
C TYR A 21 -18.91 -18.51 -7.04
N GLU A 22 -19.63 -19.20 -7.92
CA GLU A 22 -19.24 -19.42 -9.31
C GLU A 22 -18.79 -18.07 -9.87
N ARG A 23 -17.47 -17.92 -10.11
CA ARG A 23 -16.89 -16.68 -10.63
C ARG A 23 -17.45 -16.40 -12.02
N GLN A 24 -18.55 -15.65 -12.10
CA GLN A 24 -19.17 -15.26 -13.36
C GLN A 24 -18.33 -14.25 -14.17
N ILE A 25 -17.24 -13.71 -13.61
CA ILE A 25 -16.42 -12.67 -14.23
C ILE A 25 -14.95 -13.10 -14.17
N SER A 26 -14.28 -13.05 -15.31
CA SER A 26 -12.83 -13.33 -15.43
C SER A 26 -12.02 -12.34 -14.59
N ASP A 27 -11.02 -12.84 -13.86
CA ASP A 27 -10.08 -12.04 -13.07
C ASP A 27 -9.43 -10.91 -13.89
N VAL A 28 -9.26 -11.12 -15.19
CA VAL A 28 -8.71 -10.13 -16.14
C VAL A 28 -9.67 -8.96 -16.36
N GLU A 29 -10.97 -9.25 -16.46
CA GLU A 29 -12.01 -8.23 -16.62
C GLU A 29 -12.18 -7.40 -15.34
N LEU A 30 -12.06 -8.03 -14.17
CA LEU A 30 -12.02 -7.35 -12.88
C LEU A 30 -10.79 -6.45 -12.74
N ALA A 31 -9.60 -6.97 -13.08
CA ALA A 31 -8.36 -6.20 -13.08
C ALA A 31 -8.44 -5.00 -14.04
N ARG A 32 -9.01 -5.18 -15.24
CA ARG A 32 -9.21 -4.10 -16.21
C ARG A 32 -10.16 -3.01 -15.70
N ARG A 33 -11.26 -3.39 -15.04
CA ARG A 33 -12.21 -2.44 -14.45
C ARG A 33 -11.58 -1.64 -13.30
N LEU A 34 -10.82 -2.32 -12.44
CA LEU A 34 -10.04 -1.66 -11.39
C LEU A 34 -8.99 -0.72 -11.97
N LEU A 35 -8.27 -1.15 -13.02
CA LEU A 35 -7.28 -0.34 -13.74
C LEU A 35 -7.89 0.89 -14.43
N GLN A 36 -9.10 0.78 -14.99
CA GLN A 36 -9.82 1.93 -15.54
C GLN A 36 -10.26 2.92 -14.47
N PHE A 37 -10.54 2.46 -13.25
CA PHE A 37 -10.84 3.33 -12.11
C PHE A 37 -9.60 4.07 -11.62
N THR A 38 -8.46 3.36 -11.52
CA THR A 38 -7.17 3.97 -11.17
C THR A 38 -6.57 4.82 -12.29
N TRP A 39 -7.00 4.63 -13.55
CA TRP A 39 -6.60 5.46 -14.70
C TRP A 39 -6.95 6.95 -14.54
N LYS A 40 -7.99 7.29 -13.77
CA LYS A 40 -8.25 8.70 -13.39
C LYS A 40 -7.09 9.32 -12.62
N LEU A 41 -6.27 8.51 -11.95
CA LEU A 41 -5.07 8.93 -11.23
C LEU A 41 -3.77 8.78 -12.05
N ARG A 42 -3.84 8.45 -13.34
CA ARG A 42 -2.65 8.16 -14.19
C ARG A 42 -1.55 9.24 -14.13
N ALA A 43 -1.91 10.52 -14.08
CA ALA A 43 -0.94 11.60 -13.98
C ALA A 43 -0.22 11.62 -12.62
N LYS A 44 -0.96 11.32 -11.53
CA LYS A 44 -0.40 11.24 -10.17
C LYS A 44 0.42 9.96 -9.99
N ALA A 45 -0.01 8.85 -10.58
CA ALA A 45 0.74 7.59 -10.59
C ALA A 45 2.04 7.72 -11.41
N LEU A 46 2.02 8.41 -12.55
CA LEU A 46 3.23 8.71 -13.34
C LEU A 46 4.20 9.60 -12.56
N MET A 47 3.69 10.66 -11.91
CA MET A 47 4.50 11.52 -11.04
C MET A 47 5.13 10.73 -9.89
N LEU A 48 4.35 9.88 -9.23
CA LEU A 48 4.84 9.01 -8.16
C LEU A 48 5.93 8.06 -8.68
N GLY A 49 5.70 7.39 -9.82
CA GLY A 49 6.68 6.53 -10.46
C GLY A 49 7.97 7.25 -10.84
N LEU A 50 7.87 8.48 -11.34
CA LEU A 50 9.05 9.31 -11.64
C LEU A 50 9.81 9.68 -10.36
N THR A 51 9.10 10.09 -9.30
CA THR A 51 9.74 10.38 -8.01
C THR A 51 10.36 9.14 -7.36
N MET A 52 9.79 7.95 -7.59
CA MET A 52 10.34 6.68 -7.11
C MET A 52 11.67 6.35 -7.79
N ILE A 53 11.73 6.47 -9.12
CA ILE A 53 12.98 6.28 -9.86
C ILE A 53 14.03 7.30 -9.41
N ALA A 54 13.62 8.57 -9.25
CA ALA A 54 14.51 9.62 -8.77
C ALA A 54 15.02 9.33 -7.35
N SER A 55 14.15 8.92 -6.41
CA SER A 55 14.56 8.59 -5.04
C SER A 55 15.52 7.41 -5.00
N THR A 56 15.25 6.34 -5.78
CA THR A 56 16.17 5.19 -5.89
C THR A 56 17.55 5.61 -6.40
N ILE A 57 17.63 6.43 -7.44
CA ILE A 57 18.92 6.93 -7.96
C ILE A 57 19.64 7.74 -6.89
N VAL A 58 18.91 8.59 -6.17
CA VAL A 58 19.46 9.49 -5.15
C VAL A 58 19.93 8.74 -3.89
N GLU A 59 19.31 7.62 -3.56
CA GLU A 59 19.73 6.72 -2.46
C GLU A 59 21.02 5.96 -2.78
N LEU A 60 21.39 5.83 -4.06
CA LEU A 60 22.67 5.26 -4.47
C LEU A 60 23.85 6.25 -4.37
N ILE A 61 23.57 7.54 -4.21
CA ILE A 61 24.61 8.57 -4.21
C ILE A 61 25.49 8.54 -2.92
N PRO A 62 24.92 8.40 -1.71
CA PRO A 62 25.72 8.32 -0.47
C PRO A 62 26.79 7.23 -0.43
N PRO A 63 26.52 5.94 -0.77
CA PRO A 63 27.56 4.90 -0.73
C PRO A 63 28.69 5.15 -1.75
N TYR A 64 28.37 5.72 -2.92
CA TYR A 64 29.38 6.10 -3.91
C TYR A 64 30.30 7.22 -3.41
N LEU A 65 29.72 8.28 -2.83
CA LEU A 65 30.51 9.37 -2.24
C LEU A 65 31.34 8.90 -1.06
N PHE A 66 30.83 7.96 -0.27
CA PHE A 66 31.56 7.41 0.87
C PHE A 66 32.84 6.67 0.42
N SER A 67 32.75 5.87 -0.65
CA SER A 67 33.93 5.24 -1.27
C SER A 67 34.92 6.29 -1.79
N LEU A 68 34.45 7.33 -2.50
CA LEU A 68 35.33 8.39 -3.01
C LEU A 68 36.04 9.17 -1.88
N ALA A 69 35.35 9.44 -0.78
CA ALA A 69 35.91 10.12 0.38
C ALA A 69 37.02 9.29 1.04
N ILE A 70 36.79 7.99 1.20
CA ILE A 70 37.79 7.04 1.74
C ILE A 70 38.99 6.95 0.80
N ASP A 71 38.76 6.57 -0.45
CA ASP A 71 39.82 6.13 -1.36
C ASP A 71 40.74 7.28 -1.79
N LYS A 72 40.23 8.51 -1.83
CA LYS A 72 40.96 9.65 -2.40
C LYS A 72 41.43 10.69 -1.39
N TYR A 73 40.71 10.89 -0.28
CA TYR A 73 41.00 11.99 0.66
C TYR A 73 41.49 11.51 2.02
N ILE A 74 41.01 10.35 2.49
CA ILE A 74 41.50 9.76 3.75
C ILE A 74 42.88 9.11 3.53
N VAL A 75 43.11 8.46 2.39
CA VAL A 75 44.38 7.80 2.07
C VAL A 75 45.53 8.79 1.82
N GLU A 76 45.26 9.96 1.23
CA GLU A 76 46.27 10.98 0.90
C GLU A 76 46.61 11.95 2.07
N LEU A 77 45.93 11.84 3.22
CA LEU A 77 46.10 12.72 4.41
C LEU A 77 45.96 14.24 4.14
N ASP A 78 45.25 14.65 3.09
CA ASP A 78 44.99 16.07 2.77
C ASP A 78 43.82 16.64 3.59
N VAL A 79 44.13 17.26 4.73
CA VAL A 79 43.14 17.79 5.69
C VAL A 79 42.21 18.87 5.10
N PRO A 80 42.70 19.87 4.33
CA PRO A 80 41.84 20.80 3.59
C PRO A 80 40.90 20.12 2.60
N GLY A 81 41.40 19.17 1.79
CA GLY A 81 40.60 18.41 0.82
C GLY A 81 39.52 17.57 1.52
N LEU A 82 39.86 16.96 2.65
CA LEU A 82 38.94 16.19 3.48
C LEU A 82 37.79 17.05 4.04
N THR A 83 38.08 18.29 4.42
CA THR A 83 37.06 19.21 4.94
C THR A 83 36.07 19.63 3.86
N ASN A 84 36.54 19.94 2.65
CA ASN A 84 35.67 20.28 1.51
C ASN A 84 34.78 19.10 1.11
N ILE A 85 35.32 17.87 1.08
CA ILE A 85 34.50 16.72 0.72
C ILE A 85 33.51 16.34 1.82
N ALA A 86 33.84 16.58 3.10
CA ALA A 86 32.89 16.41 4.18
C ALA A 86 31.67 17.34 4.03
N PHE A 87 31.87 18.61 3.65
CA PHE A 87 30.75 19.52 3.34
C PHE A 87 29.96 19.07 2.11
N ALA A 88 30.62 18.63 1.05
CA ALA A 88 29.94 18.09 -0.13
C ALA A 88 29.11 16.85 0.20
N PHE A 89 29.65 15.94 1.01
CA PHE A 89 28.96 14.75 1.49
C PHE A 89 27.73 15.10 2.33
N ALA A 90 27.88 16.05 3.28
CA ALA A 90 26.77 16.52 4.10
C ALA A 90 25.67 17.17 3.25
N ALA A 91 26.03 18.00 2.28
CA ALA A 91 25.08 18.65 1.37
C ALA A 91 24.31 17.62 0.52
N ILE A 92 25.00 16.63 -0.03
CA ILE A 92 24.37 15.59 -0.85
C ILE A 92 23.49 14.68 0.00
N THR A 93 23.94 14.31 1.19
CA THR A 93 23.12 13.51 2.13
C THR A 93 21.84 14.27 2.50
N ALA A 94 21.93 15.57 2.78
CA ALA A 94 20.76 16.40 3.06
C ALA A 94 19.81 16.46 1.85
N LEU A 95 20.33 16.57 0.64
CA LEU A 95 19.52 16.52 -0.59
C LEU A 95 18.84 15.16 -0.77
N THR A 96 19.53 14.06 -0.49
CA THR A 96 18.97 12.70 -0.51
C THR A 96 17.79 12.58 0.44
N TYR A 97 17.97 13.01 1.70
CA TYR A 97 16.88 13.03 2.67
C TYR A 97 15.69 13.88 2.22
N ALA A 98 15.93 15.05 1.62
CA ALA A 98 14.86 15.92 1.14
C ALA A 98 14.05 15.26 0.00
N ILE A 99 14.73 14.60 -0.95
CA ILE A 99 14.09 13.92 -2.08
C ILE A 99 13.30 12.69 -1.59
N SER A 100 13.90 11.85 -0.75
CA SER A 100 13.21 10.68 -0.19
C SER A 100 12.00 11.12 0.65
N TYR A 101 12.14 12.18 1.46
CA TYR A 101 11.01 12.74 2.21
C TYR A 101 9.87 13.21 1.29
N ALA A 102 10.19 13.96 0.23
CA ALA A 102 9.19 14.40 -0.75
C ALA A 102 8.49 13.22 -1.43
N HIS A 103 9.23 12.17 -1.77
CA HIS A 103 8.66 10.95 -2.35
C HIS A 103 7.70 10.25 -1.37
N THR A 104 8.12 10.02 -0.13
CA THR A 104 7.28 9.40 0.91
C THR A 104 6.04 10.24 1.21
N TYR A 105 6.17 11.57 1.27
CA TYR A 105 5.05 12.48 1.48
C TYR A 105 4.02 12.37 0.34
N LEU A 106 4.47 12.40 -0.91
CA LEU A 106 3.60 12.27 -2.08
C LEU A 106 2.89 10.92 -2.12
N LEU A 107 3.62 9.84 -1.80
CA LEU A 107 3.06 8.48 -1.71
C LEU A 107 1.92 8.43 -0.68
N THR A 108 2.20 8.94 0.53
CA THR A 108 1.24 8.93 1.65
C THR A 108 0.00 9.77 1.32
N TRP A 109 0.22 10.97 0.78
CA TRP A 109 -0.87 11.86 0.39
C TRP A 109 -1.74 11.26 -0.71
N LEU A 110 -1.12 10.60 -1.69
CA LEU A 110 -1.84 9.93 -2.77
C LEU A 110 -2.66 8.74 -2.26
N GLY A 111 -2.07 7.92 -1.39
CA GLY A 111 -2.76 6.79 -0.76
C GLY A 111 -3.99 7.23 0.02
N GLY A 112 -3.85 8.26 0.87
CA GLY A 112 -4.98 8.82 1.62
C GLY A 112 -6.05 9.45 0.72
N ARG A 113 -5.66 10.08 -0.40
CA ARG A 113 -6.63 10.63 -1.36
C ARG A 113 -7.40 9.53 -2.09
N LEU A 114 -6.72 8.45 -2.46
CA LEU A 114 -7.32 7.27 -3.09
C LEU A 114 -8.35 6.63 -2.15
N GLU A 115 -7.98 6.41 -0.88
CA GLU A 115 -8.86 5.86 0.15
C GLU A 115 -10.11 6.72 0.34
N TYR A 116 -9.94 8.04 0.44
CA TYR A 116 -11.04 8.99 0.56
C TYR A 116 -12.01 8.90 -0.63
N ASP A 117 -11.49 8.92 -1.85
CA ASP A 117 -12.32 8.88 -3.05
C ASP A 117 -13.10 7.54 -3.14
N LEU A 118 -12.47 6.41 -2.78
CA LEU A 118 -13.13 5.10 -2.71
C LEU A 118 -14.24 5.04 -1.66
N ARG A 119 -13.97 5.51 -0.43
CA ARG A 119 -14.96 5.54 0.65
C ARG A 119 -16.15 6.45 0.29
N MET A 120 -15.88 7.57 -0.36
CA MET A 120 -16.93 8.51 -0.80
C MET A 120 -17.80 7.91 -1.91
N ASP A 121 -17.22 7.20 -2.87
CA ASP A 121 -17.96 6.54 -3.94
C ASP A 121 -18.80 5.38 -3.40
N LEU A 122 -18.25 4.59 -2.48
CA LEU A 122 -18.99 3.55 -1.76
C LEU A 122 -20.18 4.15 -1.00
N PHE A 123 -19.96 5.21 -0.23
CA PHE A 123 -21.01 5.87 0.54
C PHE A 123 -22.14 6.38 -0.36
N ARG A 124 -21.79 7.06 -1.48
CA ARG A 124 -22.77 7.51 -2.47
C ARG A 124 -23.54 6.37 -3.12
N HIS A 125 -22.89 5.23 -3.34
CA HIS A 125 -23.57 4.04 -3.86
C HIS A 125 -24.58 3.51 -2.84
N LEU A 126 -24.16 3.32 -1.59
CA LEU A 126 -25.02 2.85 -0.49
C LEU A 126 -26.26 3.74 -0.34
N GLN A 127 -26.10 5.06 -0.33
CA GLN A 127 -27.25 5.98 -0.22
C GLN A 127 -28.30 5.86 -1.33
N ARG A 128 -27.95 5.28 -2.49
CA ARG A 128 -28.86 5.09 -3.63
C ARG A 128 -29.54 3.72 -3.64
N LEU A 129 -29.18 2.81 -2.74
CA LEU A 129 -29.82 1.49 -2.66
C LEU A 129 -31.24 1.60 -2.08
N SER A 130 -32.12 0.75 -2.62
CA SER A 130 -33.53 0.72 -2.21
C SER A 130 -33.71 0.21 -0.78
N LEU A 131 -34.77 0.65 -0.09
CA LEU A 131 -35.14 0.11 1.22
C LEU A 131 -35.34 -1.42 1.21
N SER A 132 -35.77 -1.98 0.08
CA SER A 132 -35.95 -3.43 -0.09
C SER A 132 -34.62 -4.20 0.01
N TYR A 133 -33.50 -3.59 -0.41
CA TYR A 133 -32.17 -4.17 -0.25
C TYR A 133 -31.77 -4.26 1.23
N TYR A 134 -32.06 -3.21 2.00
CA TYR A 134 -31.74 -3.12 3.43
C TYR A 134 -32.69 -3.93 4.31
N ALA A 135 -33.93 -4.17 3.87
CA ALA A 135 -34.88 -5.02 4.60
C ALA A 135 -34.44 -6.50 4.71
N LYS A 136 -33.51 -6.94 3.85
CA LYS A 136 -33.02 -8.34 3.80
C LYS A 136 -31.60 -8.53 4.33
N ARG A 137 -30.91 -7.46 4.75
CA ARG A 137 -29.49 -7.49 5.12
C ARG A 137 -29.20 -6.54 6.28
N ASP A 138 -28.34 -6.98 7.20
CA ASP A 138 -27.86 -6.13 8.28
C ASP A 138 -26.94 -5.03 7.74
N VAL A 139 -27.40 -3.78 7.86
CA VAL A 139 -26.73 -2.59 7.30
C VAL A 139 -25.30 -2.45 7.84
N GLY A 140 -25.09 -2.76 9.13
CA GLY A 140 -23.78 -2.68 9.76
C GLY A 140 -22.77 -3.67 9.17
N SER A 141 -23.23 -4.88 8.84
CA SER A 141 -22.42 -5.90 8.15
C SER A 141 -22.03 -5.47 6.73
N VAL A 142 -22.94 -4.83 5.99
CA VAL A 142 -22.66 -4.37 4.61
C VAL A 142 -21.58 -3.27 4.61
N VAL A 143 -21.72 -2.28 5.49
CA VAL A 143 -20.74 -1.18 5.60
C VAL A 143 -19.39 -1.71 6.08
N SER A 144 -19.39 -2.60 7.08
CA SER A 144 -18.16 -3.19 7.62
C SER A 144 -17.40 -4.00 6.56
N ARG A 145 -18.07 -4.88 5.82
CA ARG A 145 -17.42 -5.66 4.74
C ARG A 145 -16.85 -4.75 3.66
N ALA A 146 -17.62 -3.78 3.19
CA ALA A 146 -17.19 -2.89 2.15
C ALA A 146 -16.01 -1.99 2.57
N THR A 147 -15.99 -1.53 3.83
CA THR A 147 -14.85 -0.77 4.38
C THR A 147 -13.62 -1.65 4.51
N ASN A 148 -13.76 -2.88 5.03
CA ASN A 148 -12.65 -3.84 5.12
C ASN A 148 -12.09 -4.20 3.74
N ASP A 149 -12.93 -4.33 2.72
CA ASP A 149 -12.48 -4.62 1.36
C ASP A 149 -11.71 -3.42 0.75
N ILE A 150 -12.15 -2.18 1.02
CA ILE A 150 -11.38 -0.98 0.65
C ILE A 150 -10.02 -0.98 1.35
N ASP A 151 -9.99 -1.24 2.66
CA ASP A 151 -8.73 -1.23 3.43
C ASP A 151 -7.76 -2.29 2.90
N ARG A 152 -8.26 -3.48 2.53
CA ARG A 152 -7.45 -4.52 1.86
C ARG A 152 -6.89 -4.03 0.52
N ILE A 153 -7.69 -3.38 -0.32
CA ILE A 153 -7.23 -2.84 -1.61
C ILE A 153 -6.16 -1.76 -1.39
N ILE A 154 -6.36 -0.86 -0.43
CA ILE A 154 -5.40 0.21 -0.10
C ILE A 154 -4.09 -0.37 0.42
N SER A 155 -4.13 -1.43 1.24
CA SER A 155 -2.94 -2.09 1.77
C SER A 155 -2.04 -2.74 0.71
N LEU A 156 -2.52 -2.97 -0.51
CA LEU A 156 -1.71 -3.45 -1.63
C LEU A 156 -0.92 -2.32 -2.32
N VAL A 157 -1.29 -1.07 -2.06
CA VAL A 157 -0.70 0.12 -2.68
C VAL A 157 0.29 0.81 -1.75
N SER A 158 0.08 0.71 -0.43
CA SER A 158 0.96 1.22 0.63
C SER A 158 2.07 0.26 1.00
#